data_AF-A0A1S3VA89-F1
#
_entry.id   AF-A0A1S3VA89-F1
#
_cell.length_a   1.000
_cell.length_b   1.000
_cell.length_c   1.000
_cell.angle_alpha   90.00
_cell.angle_beta   90.00
_cell.angle_gamma   90.00
#
_symmetry.space_group_name_H-M   'P 1'
#
loop_
_entity.id
_entity.type
_entity.pdbx_description
1 polymer ?
#
loop_
_entity_poly.entity_id
_entity_poly.type
_entity_poly.pdbx_seq_one_letter_code
_entity_poly.pdbx_strand_id
1 'polypeptide(L)'
;MGQYKRQKQCADGKKQKQDDADRKLAMFFFHNSIPFSAAKSMYYQDMVDAIAQCGVGYKAPTYEKLRIGSLAVFSVACPKGTLFLKSVDVSGHEDDSNCLFELLESVVLEVGLENVVQVMTDVSAGYVCAGRLLTARYSFLFWSPCVAYCIDKMLEDIGRQDWVSTVLEDAKTITQYIYSHAWILNIMKKFTGGKELIRPKITTFVTDFLSLRSIVMQEDNLKHMFSHSEWLSSMYSRRPDAQAIKSLLYSDRFWKHGHEAVSVSEPLVKLLRMVDGDMPAMG
;
A
#
# COMPACT_ATOMS: atom_id res chain seq x y z
N MET A 1 -24.48 -33.05 -36.70
CA MET A 1 -23.41 -32.02 -36.67
C MET A 1 -23.79 -30.69 -36.01
N GLY A 2 -25.07 -30.31 -35.88
CA GLY A 2 -25.48 -29.01 -35.32
C GLY A 2 -25.36 -28.84 -33.80
N GLN A 3 -25.57 -29.90 -33.02
CA GLN A 3 -25.49 -29.84 -31.54
C GLN A 3 -24.04 -29.72 -31.04
N TYR A 4 -23.11 -30.43 -31.68
CA TYR A 4 -21.67 -30.39 -31.34
C TYR A 4 -21.04 -29.01 -31.63
N LYS A 5 -21.45 -28.34 -32.72
CA LYS A 5 -21.00 -26.97 -33.05
C LYS A 5 -21.54 -25.92 -32.07
N ARG A 6 -22.80 -26.04 -31.62
CA ARG A 6 -23.40 -25.13 -30.62
C ARG A 6 -22.77 -25.27 -29.23
N GLN A 7 -22.47 -26.49 -28.79
CA GLN A 7 -21.76 -26.72 -27.52
C GLN A 7 -20.34 -26.15 -27.57
N LYS A 8 -19.63 -26.31 -28.69
CA LYS A 8 -18.28 -25.76 -28.88
C LYS A 8 -18.26 -24.22 -28.89
N GLN A 9 -19.21 -23.58 -29.60
CA GLN A 9 -19.37 -22.12 -29.59
C GLN A 9 -19.77 -21.56 -28.22
N CYS A 10 -20.63 -22.25 -27.48
CA CYS A 10 -21.02 -21.82 -26.13
C CYS A 10 -19.87 -21.99 -25.12
N ALA A 11 -19.05 -23.04 -25.27
CA ALA A 11 -17.85 -23.26 -24.49
C ALA A 11 -16.75 -22.22 -24.80
N ASP A 12 -16.50 -21.92 -26.07
CA ASP A 12 -15.55 -20.87 -26.49
C ASP A 12 -15.98 -19.49 -26.01
N GLY A 13 -17.28 -19.16 -26.07
CA GLY A 13 -17.81 -17.89 -25.57
C GLY A 13 -17.75 -17.75 -24.04
N LYS A 14 -17.88 -18.85 -23.29
CA LYS A 14 -17.68 -18.85 -21.83
C LYS A 14 -16.20 -18.67 -21.48
N LYS A 15 -15.31 -19.39 -22.17
CA LYS A 15 -13.87 -19.30 -21.97
C LYS A 15 -13.35 -17.89 -22.25
N GLN A 16 -13.81 -17.26 -23.33
CA GLN A 16 -13.40 -15.89 -23.66
C GLN A 16 -13.87 -14.84 -22.63
N LYS A 17 -15.04 -15.03 -22.00
CA LYS A 17 -15.49 -14.15 -20.90
C LYS A 17 -14.67 -14.34 -19.63
N GLN A 18 -14.30 -15.59 -19.33
CA GLN A 18 -13.42 -15.90 -18.22
C GLN A 18 -12.04 -15.29 -18.43
N ASP A 19 -11.44 -15.47 -19.60
CA ASP A 19 -10.13 -14.89 -19.95
C ASP A 19 -10.13 -13.35 -19.86
N ASP A 20 -11.21 -12.67 -20.27
CA ASP A 20 -11.30 -11.21 -20.13
C ASP A 20 -11.47 -10.75 -18.67
N ALA A 21 -12.18 -11.52 -17.84
CA ALA A 21 -12.30 -11.25 -16.41
C ALA A 21 -10.94 -11.43 -15.70
N ASP A 22 -10.25 -12.54 -15.96
CA ASP A 22 -8.93 -12.84 -15.40
C ASP A 22 -7.90 -11.77 -15.80
N ARG A 23 -7.94 -11.32 -17.06
CA ARG A 23 -7.09 -10.21 -17.54
C ARG A 23 -7.36 -8.91 -16.78
N LYS A 24 -8.63 -8.56 -16.52
CA LYS A 24 -8.98 -7.35 -15.77
C LYS A 24 -8.56 -7.43 -14.31
N LEU A 25 -8.69 -8.60 -13.67
CA LEU A 25 -8.20 -8.84 -12.32
C LEU A 25 -6.68 -8.70 -12.25
N ALA A 26 -5.95 -9.32 -13.19
CA ALA A 26 -4.49 -9.21 -13.27
C ALA A 26 -4.04 -7.75 -13.47
N MET A 27 -4.73 -6.99 -14.33
CA MET A 27 -4.47 -5.57 -14.54
C MET A 27 -4.69 -4.74 -13.25
N PHE A 28 -5.72 -5.06 -12.46
CA PHE A 28 -5.95 -4.38 -11.18
C PHE A 28 -4.81 -4.63 -10.18
N PHE A 29 -4.36 -5.88 -10.05
CA PHE A 29 -3.22 -6.24 -9.21
C PHE A 29 -1.96 -5.51 -9.65
N PHE A 30 -1.67 -5.52 -10.94
CA PHE A 30 -0.50 -4.87 -11.51
C PHE A 30 -0.53 -3.36 -11.30
N HIS A 31 -1.65 -2.70 -11.62
CA HIS A 31 -1.77 -1.25 -11.53
C HIS A 31 -1.63 -0.72 -10.09
N ASN A 32 -2.16 -1.46 -9.12
CA ASN A 32 -2.10 -1.10 -7.70
C ASN A 32 -0.89 -1.71 -6.98
N SER A 33 0.03 -2.35 -7.72
CA SER A 33 1.20 -3.05 -7.16
C SER A 33 0.86 -4.04 -6.03
N ILE A 34 -0.30 -4.69 -6.13
CA ILE A 34 -0.72 -5.73 -5.20
C ILE A 34 0.06 -7.00 -5.54
N PRO A 35 0.79 -7.61 -4.59
CA PRO A 35 1.46 -8.88 -4.84
C PRO A 35 0.47 -9.96 -5.29
N PHE A 36 0.78 -10.69 -6.37
CA PHE A 36 -0.08 -11.78 -6.86
C PHE A 36 -0.29 -12.90 -5.82
N SER A 37 0.58 -12.99 -4.81
CA SER A 37 0.39 -13.87 -3.65
C SER A 37 -0.89 -13.55 -2.87
N ALA A 38 -1.43 -12.34 -2.94
CA ALA A 38 -2.69 -11.98 -2.28
C ALA A 38 -3.89 -12.80 -2.80
N ALA A 39 -3.83 -13.32 -4.03
CA ALA A 39 -4.85 -14.22 -4.57
C ALA A 39 -4.91 -15.59 -3.88
N LYS A 40 -3.90 -15.93 -3.06
CA LYS A 40 -3.90 -17.14 -2.21
C LYS A 40 -4.69 -16.96 -0.90
N SER A 41 -5.09 -15.73 -0.58
CA SER A 41 -5.90 -15.44 0.61
C SER A 41 -7.28 -16.06 0.48
N MET A 42 -7.82 -16.64 1.56
CA MET A 42 -9.21 -17.12 1.60
C MET A 42 -10.20 -16.01 1.22
N TYR A 43 -9.93 -14.78 1.66
CA TYR A 43 -10.75 -13.60 1.36
C TYR A 43 -10.80 -13.24 -0.13
N TYR A 44 -9.79 -13.64 -0.92
CA TYR A 44 -9.83 -13.42 -2.37
C TYR A 44 -10.93 -14.25 -3.01
N GLN A 45 -11.04 -15.54 -2.63
CA GLN A 45 -12.09 -16.41 -3.15
C GLN A 45 -13.46 -16.00 -2.61
N ASP A 46 -13.56 -15.70 -1.32
CA ASP A 46 -14.82 -15.24 -0.71
C ASP A 46 -15.37 -13.98 -1.39
N MET A 47 -14.48 -13.03 -1.75
CA MET A 47 -14.86 -11.84 -2.52
C MET A 47 -15.42 -12.21 -3.89
N VAL A 48 -14.74 -13.08 -4.63
CA VAL A 48 -15.19 -13.52 -5.98
C VAL A 48 -16.53 -14.24 -5.88
N ASP A 49 -16.70 -15.10 -4.88
CA ASP A 49 -17.94 -15.86 -4.67
C ASP A 49 -19.10 -14.94 -4.27
N ALA A 50 -18.87 -13.96 -3.39
CA ALA A 50 -19.88 -12.97 -3.01
C ALA A 50 -20.33 -12.12 -4.22
N ILE A 51 -19.38 -11.70 -5.07
CA ILE A 51 -19.69 -10.97 -6.31
C ILE A 51 -20.50 -11.85 -7.26
N ALA A 52 -20.11 -13.12 -7.42
CA ALA A 52 -20.80 -14.06 -8.29
C ALA A 52 -22.25 -14.32 -7.82
N GLN A 53 -22.47 -14.42 -6.51
CA GLN A 53 -23.79 -14.60 -5.90
C GLN A 53 -24.72 -13.39 -6.12
N CYS A 54 -24.18 -12.17 -6.20
CA CYS A 54 -24.96 -10.97 -6.50
C CYS A 54 -25.52 -10.97 -7.94
N GLY A 55 -24.87 -11.69 -8.86
CA GLY A 55 -25.34 -11.87 -10.23
C GLY A 55 -25.14 -10.67 -11.17
N VAL A 56 -25.79 -10.73 -12.33
CA VAL A 56 -25.64 -9.75 -13.41
C VAL A 56 -26.24 -8.40 -12.99
N GLY A 57 -25.43 -7.34 -13.02
CA GLY A 57 -25.85 -5.98 -12.65
C GLY A 57 -25.24 -5.46 -11.35
N TYR A 58 -24.52 -6.31 -10.60
CA TYR A 58 -23.70 -5.86 -9.48
C TYR A 58 -22.73 -4.76 -9.93
N LYS A 59 -22.72 -3.65 -9.19
CA LYS A 59 -21.74 -2.58 -9.35
C LYS A 59 -20.78 -2.66 -8.19
N ALA A 60 -19.48 -2.72 -8.50
CA ALA A 60 -18.44 -2.68 -7.48
C ALA A 60 -18.65 -1.45 -6.57
N PRO A 61 -18.41 -1.59 -5.26
CA PRO A 61 -18.55 -0.50 -4.31
C PRO A 61 -17.59 0.65 -4.67
N THR A 62 -18.02 1.89 -4.40
CA THR A 62 -17.15 3.06 -4.55
C THR A 62 -16.01 3.02 -3.53
N TYR A 63 -14.95 3.79 -3.77
CA TYR A 63 -13.87 3.99 -2.79
C TYR A 63 -14.42 4.35 -1.41
N GLU A 64 -15.40 5.28 -1.36
CA GLU A 64 -16.02 5.67 -0.09
C GLU A 64 -16.69 4.47 0.58
N LYS A 65 -17.46 3.66 -0.18
CA LYS A 65 -18.13 2.45 0.33
C LYS A 65 -17.18 1.37 0.83
N LEU A 66 -16.05 1.17 0.15
CA LEU A 66 -15.00 0.25 0.59
C LEU A 66 -14.26 0.76 1.83
N ARG A 67 -14.20 2.08 2.01
CA ARG A 67 -13.54 2.75 3.15
C ARG A 67 -14.45 2.87 4.38
N ILE A 68 -15.75 2.56 4.30
CA ILE A 68 -16.69 2.72 5.43
C ILE A 68 -16.33 1.78 6.60
N GLY A 69 -15.60 0.69 6.33
CA GLY A 69 -15.21 -0.28 7.35
C GLY A 69 -13.91 0.09 8.07
N SER A 70 -13.94 0.20 9.39
CA SER A 70 -12.73 0.18 10.23
C SER A 70 -12.46 -1.26 10.65
N LEU A 71 -11.37 -1.85 10.17
CA LEU A 71 -10.99 -3.23 10.50
C LEU A 71 -9.82 -3.24 11.49
N ALA A 72 -10.00 -3.94 12.61
CA ALA A 72 -8.91 -4.33 13.49
C ALA A 72 -8.27 -5.61 12.95
N VAL A 73 -7.01 -5.55 12.52
CA VAL A 73 -6.25 -6.70 12.03
C VAL A 73 -5.33 -7.22 13.13
N PHE A 74 -5.50 -8.48 13.50
CA PHE A 74 -4.70 -9.15 14.51
C PHE A 74 -3.67 -10.06 13.87
N SER A 75 -2.41 -9.86 14.25
CA SER A 75 -1.29 -10.70 13.89
C SER A 75 -0.52 -11.10 15.15
N VAL A 76 -0.01 -12.32 15.18
CA VAL A 76 0.81 -12.85 16.27
C VAL A 76 2.25 -12.97 15.78
N ALA A 77 3.17 -12.31 16.48
CA ALA A 77 4.60 -12.40 16.22
C ALA A 77 5.26 -13.41 17.17
N CYS A 78 6.12 -14.26 16.62
CA CYS A 78 6.92 -15.22 17.39
C CYS A 78 8.32 -15.35 16.76
N PRO A 79 9.27 -16.09 17.36
CA PRO A 79 10.61 -16.28 16.78
C PRO A 79 10.63 -16.92 15.38
N LYS A 80 9.53 -17.56 14.97
CA LYS A 80 9.37 -18.15 13.62
C LYS A 80 8.82 -17.15 12.59
N GLY A 81 8.48 -15.94 13.01
CA GLY A 81 7.90 -14.89 12.19
C GLY A 81 6.52 -14.42 12.68
N THR A 82 5.91 -13.55 11.88
CA THR A 82 4.58 -12.99 12.14
C THR A 82 3.52 -13.72 11.33
N LEU A 83 2.41 -14.08 11.98
CA LEU A 83 1.28 -14.78 11.39
C LEU A 83 0.03 -13.93 11.54
N PHE A 84 -0.74 -13.78 10.45
CA PHE A 84 -2.10 -13.24 10.54
C PHE A 84 -2.97 -14.21 11.35
N LEU A 85 -3.69 -13.68 12.33
CA LEU A 85 -4.62 -14.45 13.16
C LEU A 85 -6.06 -14.27 12.66
N LYS A 86 -6.57 -13.05 12.71
CA LYS A 86 -7.93 -12.70 12.26
C LYS A 86 -8.08 -11.20 12.01
N SER A 87 -9.18 -10.82 11.39
CA SER A 87 -9.61 -9.43 11.31
C SER A 87 -11.02 -9.30 11.87
N VAL A 88 -11.32 -8.16 12.50
CA VAL A 88 -12.61 -7.87 13.14
C VAL A 88 -13.07 -6.50 12.69
N ASP A 89 -14.34 -6.39 12.31
CA ASP A 89 -14.98 -5.11 12.01
C ASP A 89 -15.25 -4.35 13.32
N VAL A 90 -14.67 -3.16 13.43
CA VAL A 90 -14.82 -2.25 14.57
C VAL A 90 -15.48 -0.94 14.17
N SER A 91 -16.15 -0.91 13.01
CA SER A 91 -16.85 0.27 12.51
C SER A 91 -17.89 0.78 13.50
N GLY A 92 -17.81 2.05 13.86
CA GLY A 92 -18.68 2.69 14.86
C GLY A 92 -18.25 2.47 16.32
N HIS A 93 -17.18 1.71 16.55
CA HIS A 93 -16.62 1.42 17.87
C HIS A 93 -15.12 1.78 17.97
N GLU A 94 -14.58 2.53 17.01
CA GLU A 94 -13.16 2.86 16.91
C GLU A 94 -12.62 3.65 18.12
N ASP A 95 -13.49 4.45 18.74
CA ASP A 95 -13.17 5.26 19.92
C ASP A 95 -13.74 4.66 21.23
N ASP A 96 -14.46 3.54 21.15
CA ASP A 96 -15.01 2.86 22.33
C ASP A 96 -13.93 2.00 23.00
N SER A 97 -13.27 2.60 23.98
CA SER A 97 -12.18 1.95 24.72
C SER A 97 -12.58 0.65 25.40
N ASN A 98 -13.84 0.49 25.81
CA ASN A 98 -14.30 -0.74 26.46
C ASN A 98 -14.51 -1.85 25.43
N CYS A 99 -15.15 -1.53 24.29
CA CYS A 99 -15.31 -2.48 23.19
C CYS A 99 -13.94 -2.95 22.67
N LEU A 100 -12.99 -2.02 22.51
CA LEU A 100 -11.63 -2.36 22.11
C LEU A 100 -10.90 -3.18 23.17
N PHE A 101 -11.08 -2.89 24.46
CA PHE A 101 -10.51 -3.69 25.54
C PHE A 101 -11.02 -5.13 25.50
N GLU A 102 -12.34 -5.33 25.40
CA GLU A 102 -12.95 -6.67 25.30
C GLU A 102 -12.45 -7.43 24.06
N LEU A 103 -12.30 -6.72 22.93
CA LEU A 103 -11.72 -7.27 21.72
C LEU A 103 -10.27 -7.73 21.92
N LEU A 104 -9.40 -6.86 22.46
CA LEU A 104 -8.00 -7.20 22.75
C LEU A 104 -7.91 -8.38 23.72
N GLU A 105 -8.71 -8.37 24.79
CA GLU A 105 -8.78 -9.46 25.76
C GLU A 105 -9.20 -10.78 25.11
N SER A 106 -10.23 -10.76 24.26
CA SER A 106 -10.68 -11.97 23.57
C SER A 106 -9.58 -12.61 22.73
N VAL A 107 -8.76 -11.80 22.06
CA VAL A 107 -7.64 -12.25 21.23
C VAL A 107 -6.53 -12.85 22.10
N VAL A 108 -6.20 -12.19 23.20
CA VAL A 108 -5.18 -12.69 24.15
C VAL A 108 -5.61 -14.03 24.74
N LEU A 109 -6.87 -14.17 25.13
CA LEU A 109 -7.42 -15.42 25.67
C LEU A 109 -7.44 -16.54 24.62
N GLU A 110 -7.74 -16.22 23.36
CA GLU A 110 -7.71 -17.18 22.25
C GLU A 110 -6.30 -17.72 21.98
N VAL A 111 -5.28 -16.86 22.04
CA VAL A 111 -3.86 -17.26 21.91
C VAL A 111 -3.37 -18.01 23.16
N GLY A 112 -4.01 -17.76 24.31
CA GLY A 112 -3.61 -18.24 25.63
C GLY A 112 -2.74 -17.22 26.34
N LEU A 113 -3.18 -16.78 27.53
CA LEU A 113 -2.51 -15.74 28.31
C LEU A 113 -1.03 -16.04 28.57
N GLU A 114 -0.70 -17.31 28.80
CA GLU A 114 0.66 -17.80 29.02
C GLU A 114 1.57 -17.70 27.79
N ASN A 115 0.99 -17.57 26.60
CA ASN A 115 1.72 -17.48 25.33
C ASN A 115 1.91 -16.03 24.87
N VAL A 116 1.32 -15.06 25.56
CA VAL A 116 1.38 -13.64 25.21
C VAL A 116 2.29 -12.91 26.19
N VAL A 117 3.34 -12.28 25.66
CA VAL A 117 4.26 -11.43 26.44
C VAL A 117 3.97 -9.95 26.28
N GLN A 118 3.49 -9.56 25.11
CA GLN A 118 3.31 -8.16 24.75
C GLN A 118 2.14 -7.99 23.78
N VAL A 119 1.36 -6.93 23.98
CA VAL A 119 0.33 -6.47 23.05
C VAL A 119 0.74 -5.12 22.48
N MET A 120 0.78 -5.03 21.15
CA MET A 120 1.10 -3.82 20.42
C MET A 120 -0.12 -3.33 19.65
N THR A 121 -0.48 -2.06 19.81
CA THR A 121 -1.64 -1.44 19.13
C THR A 121 -1.23 -0.12 18.48
N ASP A 122 -2.13 0.52 17.72
CA ASP A 122 -1.90 1.90 17.31
C ASP A 122 -1.98 2.90 18.49
N VAL A 123 -1.71 4.18 18.21
CA VAL A 123 -1.67 5.27 19.21
C VAL A 123 -2.99 6.05 19.32
N SER A 124 -4.08 5.59 18.71
CA SER A 124 -5.38 6.25 18.88
C SER A 124 -5.86 6.14 20.33
N ALA A 125 -6.67 7.11 20.77
CA ALA A 125 -7.06 7.23 22.16
C ALA A 125 -7.78 5.97 22.68
N GLY A 126 -8.62 5.35 21.85
CA GLY A 126 -9.33 4.10 22.17
C GLY A 126 -8.37 2.95 22.49
N TYR A 127 -7.40 2.68 21.61
CA TYR A 127 -6.42 1.62 21.81
C TYR A 127 -5.45 1.90 22.96
N VAL A 128 -5.07 3.16 23.17
CA VAL A 128 -4.23 3.55 24.32
C VAL A 128 -4.94 3.26 25.64
N CYS A 129 -6.24 3.56 25.73
CA CYS A 129 -7.04 3.27 26.91
C CYS A 129 -7.23 1.75 27.08
N ALA A 130 -7.61 1.04 26.02
CA ALA A 130 -7.82 -0.40 26.03
C ALA A 130 -6.56 -1.18 26.43
N GLY A 131 -5.40 -0.80 25.89
CA GLY A 131 -4.12 -1.39 26.23
C GLY A 131 -3.72 -1.19 27.70
N ARG A 132 -3.98 0.00 28.26
CA ARG A 132 -3.78 0.27 29.68
C ARG A 132 -4.71 -0.56 30.58
N LEU A 133 -5.98 -0.71 30.19
CA LEU A 133 -6.93 -1.58 30.90
C LEU A 133 -6.47 -3.05 30.89
N LEU A 134 -5.92 -3.50 29.76
CA LEU A 134 -5.37 -4.85 29.62
C LEU A 134 -4.19 -5.11 30.56
N THR A 135 -3.21 -4.21 30.62
CA THR A 135 -2.08 -4.30 31.56
C THR A 135 -2.52 -4.16 33.03
N ALA A 136 -3.56 -3.36 33.31
CA ALA A 136 -4.12 -3.26 34.66
C ALA A 136 -4.79 -4.57 35.12
N ARG A 137 -5.44 -5.30 34.20
CA ARG A 137 -6.09 -6.58 34.49
C ARG A 137 -5.11 -7.75 34.55
N TYR A 138 -4.12 -7.78 33.67
CA TYR A 138 -3.12 -8.85 33.57
C TYR A 138 -1.72 -8.28 33.81
N SER A 139 -1.26 -8.33 35.05
CA SER A 139 0.00 -7.70 35.48
C SER A 139 1.27 -8.25 34.83
N PHE A 140 1.20 -9.43 34.20
CA PHE A 140 2.30 -10.03 33.44
C PHE A 140 2.33 -9.63 31.96
N LEU A 141 1.28 -8.96 31.45
CA LEU A 141 1.20 -8.48 30.07
C LEU A 141 1.69 -7.04 29.94
N PHE A 142 2.58 -6.81 28.99
CA PHE A 142 3.03 -5.47 28.63
C PHE A 142 2.26 -4.95 27.42
N TRP A 143 1.73 -3.73 27.52
CA TRP A 143 1.19 -3.02 26.38
C TRP A 143 2.13 -1.89 25.94
N SER A 144 2.31 -1.72 24.63
CA SER A 144 3.06 -0.61 24.07
C SER A 144 2.48 -0.14 22.73
N PRO A 145 2.61 1.14 22.38
CA PRO A 145 2.25 1.60 21.05
C PRO A 145 3.16 0.98 19.98
N CYS A 146 2.59 0.68 18.82
CA CYS A 146 3.29 0.13 17.67
C CYS A 146 4.24 1.17 17.09
N VAL A 147 5.54 0.88 17.14
CA VAL A 147 6.59 1.79 16.65
C VAL A 147 6.43 2.06 15.15
N ALA A 148 6.08 1.04 14.35
CA ALA A 148 5.84 1.22 12.92
C ALA A 148 4.71 2.21 12.65
N TYR A 149 3.61 2.10 13.41
CA TYR A 149 2.49 3.04 13.32
C TYR A 149 2.88 4.45 13.78
N CYS A 150 3.66 4.57 14.86
CA CYS A 150 4.14 5.87 15.34
C CYS A 150 4.99 6.58 14.27
N ILE A 151 5.89 5.85 13.61
CA ILE A 151 6.71 6.39 12.53
C ILE A 151 5.84 6.81 11.34
N ASP A 152 4.83 6.01 10.98
CA ASP A 152 3.90 6.37 9.91
C ASP A 152 3.17 7.69 10.22
N LYS A 153 2.73 7.90 11.47
CA LYS A 153 2.15 9.17 11.91
C LYS A 153 3.12 10.34 11.88
N MET A 154 4.37 10.13 12.28
CA MET A 154 5.40 11.17 12.15
C MET A 154 5.62 11.56 10.69
N LEU A 155 5.65 10.59 9.78
CA LEU A 155 5.78 10.83 8.34
C LEU A 155 4.53 11.52 7.79
N GLU A 156 3.33 11.15 8.22
CA GLU A 156 2.09 11.85 7.88
C GLU A 156 2.16 13.33 8.27
N ASP A 157 2.59 13.64 9.50
CA ASP A 157 2.69 15.02 9.98
C ASP A 157 3.77 15.84 9.26
N ILE A 158 4.90 15.21 8.89
CA ILE A 158 5.92 15.83 8.03
C ILE A 158 5.34 16.09 6.64
N GLY A 159 4.61 15.11 6.08
CA GLY A 159 3.99 15.19 4.76
C GLY A 159 2.96 16.31 4.64
N ARG A 160 2.31 16.69 5.75
CA ARG A 160 1.33 17.79 5.81
C ARG A 160 1.94 19.19 5.78
N GLN A 161 3.25 19.34 5.96
CA GLN A 161 3.90 20.64 5.81
C GLN A 161 3.78 21.11 4.36
N ASP A 162 3.33 22.35 4.12
CA ASP A 162 2.98 22.85 2.77
C ASP A 162 4.06 22.58 1.72
N TRP A 163 5.32 22.83 2.07
CA TRP A 163 6.45 22.64 1.18
C TRP A 163 6.75 21.15 0.91
N VAL A 164 6.51 20.27 1.88
CA VAL A 164 6.65 18.80 1.74
C VAL A 164 5.50 18.25 0.92
N SER A 165 4.26 18.64 1.24
CA SER A 165 3.07 18.21 0.50
C SER A 165 3.20 18.57 -0.98
N THR A 166 3.67 19.77 -1.29
CA THR A 166 3.91 20.20 -2.68
C THR A 166 4.89 19.27 -3.40
N VAL A 167 6.03 18.95 -2.78
CA VAL A 167 7.03 18.10 -3.45
C VAL A 167 6.60 16.64 -3.56
N LEU A 168 5.81 16.13 -2.61
CA LEU A 168 5.21 14.80 -2.68
C LEU A 168 4.16 14.73 -3.81
N GLU A 169 3.35 15.75 -4.00
CA GLU A 169 2.39 15.84 -5.12
C GLU A 169 3.09 15.94 -6.48
N ASP A 170 4.16 16.73 -6.58
CA ASP A 170 5.01 16.81 -7.76
C ASP A 170 5.63 15.44 -8.09
N ALA A 171 6.17 14.75 -7.09
CA ALA A 171 6.72 13.40 -7.24
C ALA A 171 5.66 12.40 -7.70
N LYS A 172 4.45 12.47 -7.14
CA LYS A 172 3.30 11.66 -7.56
C LYS A 172 2.90 11.95 -9.01
N THR A 173 2.90 13.20 -9.42
CA THR A 173 2.63 13.61 -10.81
C THR A 173 3.67 13.02 -11.78
N ILE A 174 4.97 13.06 -11.42
CA ILE A 174 6.04 12.44 -12.21
C ILE A 174 5.83 10.93 -12.33
N THR A 175 5.62 10.23 -11.21
CA THR A 175 5.44 8.78 -11.23
C THR A 175 4.19 8.36 -12.00
N GLN A 176 3.05 9.01 -11.78
CA GLN A 176 1.81 8.71 -12.51
C GLN A 176 2.01 8.86 -14.01
N TYR A 177 2.67 9.92 -14.46
CA TYR A 177 2.96 10.11 -15.87
C TYR A 177 3.84 8.98 -16.43
N ILE A 178 4.95 8.65 -15.76
CA ILE A 178 5.88 7.60 -16.23
C ILE A 178 5.21 6.23 -16.29
N TYR A 179 4.42 5.87 -15.27
CA TYR A 179 3.80 4.55 -15.16
C TYR A 179 2.49 4.43 -15.97
N SER A 180 1.91 5.54 -16.44
CA SER A 180 0.70 5.54 -17.27
C SER A 180 0.91 4.94 -18.67
N HIS A 181 2.15 4.89 -19.15
CA HIS A 181 2.47 4.50 -20.52
C HIS A 181 3.62 3.49 -20.55
N ALA A 182 3.33 2.26 -21.02
CA ALA A 182 4.31 1.17 -21.05
C ALA A 182 5.62 1.54 -21.78
N TRP A 183 5.53 2.33 -22.85
CA TRP A 183 6.72 2.82 -23.56
C TRP A 183 7.56 3.77 -22.70
N ILE A 184 6.93 4.69 -21.96
CA ILE A 184 7.62 5.63 -21.06
C ILE A 184 8.26 4.88 -19.89
N LEU A 185 7.54 3.92 -19.31
CA LEU A 185 8.07 3.07 -18.26
C LEU A 185 9.32 2.29 -18.73
N ASN A 186 9.28 1.74 -19.95
CA ASN A 186 10.41 1.00 -20.51
C ASN A 186 11.62 1.90 -20.77
N ILE A 187 11.42 3.11 -21.28
CA ILE A 187 12.54 4.06 -21.45
C ILE A 187 13.09 4.47 -20.09
N MET A 188 12.26 4.72 -19.07
CA MET A 188 12.73 5.03 -17.72
C MET A 188 13.60 3.90 -17.18
N LYS A 189 13.14 2.65 -17.28
CA LYS A 189 13.91 1.47 -16.87
C LYS A 189 15.25 1.34 -17.59
N LYS A 190 15.32 1.69 -18.87
CA LYS A 190 16.59 1.69 -19.63
C LYS A 190 17.59 2.69 -19.04
N PHE A 191 17.14 3.87 -18.64
CA PHE A 191 18.00 4.93 -18.10
C PHE A 191 18.31 4.76 -16.60
N THR A 192 17.44 4.10 -15.84
CA THR A 192 17.65 3.86 -14.40
C THR A 192 18.32 2.52 -14.07
N GLY A 193 18.68 1.73 -15.09
CA GLY A 193 19.23 0.38 -14.91
C GLY A 193 18.22 -0.60 -14.32
N GLY A 194 16.94 -0.46 -14.68
CA GLY A 194 15.84 -1.31 -14.25
C GLY A 194 15.26 -0.97 -12.87
N LYS A 195 15.69 0.13 -12.25
CA LYS A 195 15.18 0.55 -10.94
C LYS A 195 13.76 1.09 -11.03
N GLU A 196 12.92 0.66 -10.10
CA GLU A 196 11.55 1.16 -9.94
C GLU A 196 11.54 2.48 -9.13
N LEU A 197 10.70 3.43 -9.55
CA LEU A 197 10.49 4.68 -8.82
C LEU A 197 9.45 4.51 -7.72
N ILE A 198 8.36 3.78 -7.99
CA ILE A 198 7.34 3.47 -6.99
C ILE A 198 7.82 2.29 -6.14
N ARG A 199 7.74 2.45 -4.82
CA ARG A 199 8.07 1.40 -3.85
C ARG A 199 6.88 1.18 -2.91
N PRO A 200 5.96 0.28 -3.26
CA PRO A 200 4.78 0.02 -2.45
C PRO A 200 5.18 -0.50 -1.07
N LYS A 201 4.66 0.14 -0.03
CA LYS A 201 4.65 -0.37 1.35
C LYS A 201 3.21 -0.34 1.90
N ILE A 202 3.01 -0.98 3.05
CA ILE A 202 1.70 -1.19 3.68
C ILE A 202 0.97 0.14 3.93
N THR A 203 1.69 1.22 4.25
CA THR A 203 1.11 2.55 4.45
C THR A 203 1.36 3.48 3.26
N THR A 204 0.39 4.35 2.98
CA THR A 204 0.43 5.31 1.87
C THR A 204 1.52 6.36 2.06
N PHE A 205 1.72 6.85 3.29
CA PHE A 205 2.70 7.91 3.57
C PHE A 205 4.14 7.44 3.37
N VAL A 206 4.47 6.25 3.88
CA VAL A 206 5.80 5.66 3.68
C VAL A 206 6.07 5.43 2.19
N THR A 207 5.05 5.00 1.44
CA THR A 207 5.16 4.81 -0.01
C THR A 207 5.48 6.13 -0.74
N ASP A 208 4.88 7.25 -0.34
CA ASP A 208 5.14 8.56 -0.94
C ASP A 208 6.58 9.03 -0.71
N PHE A 209 7.08 8.95 0.53
CA PHE A 209 8.48 9.30 0.84
C PHE A 209 9.50 8.36 0.18
N LEU A 210 9.21 7.06 0.11
CA LEU A 210 10.06 6.11 -0.59
C LEU A 210 10.11 6.37 -2.10
N SER A 211 8.99 6.79 -2.68
CA SER A 211 8.90 7.13 -4.10
C SER A 211 9.66 8.42 -4.41
N LEU A 212 9.49 9.46 -3.58
CA LEU A 212 10.27 10.70 -3.66
C LEU A 212 11.77 10.40 -3.57
N ARG A 213 12.19 9.59 -2.59
CA ARG A 213 13.60 9.17 -2.48
C ARG A 213 14.09 8.48 -3.74
N SER A 214 13.30 7.59 -4.33
CA SER A 214 13.71 6.89 -5.55
C SER A 214 13.90 7.86 -6.72
N ILE A 215 13.02 8.86 -6.86
CA ILE A 215 13.15 9.94 -7.86
C ILE A 215 14.42 10.76 -7.62
N VAL A 216 14.64 11.21 -6.39
CA VAL A 216 15.82 11.99 -6.00
C VAL A 216 17.12 11.22 -6.30
N MET A 217 17.17 9.92 -6.00
CA MET A 217 18.32 9.07 -6.34
C MET A 217 18.50 8.84 -7.85
N GLN A 218 17.50 9.16 -8.68
CA GLN A 218 17.52 8.99 -10.13
C GLN A 218 17.49 10.34 -10.87
N GLU A 219 17.77 11.46 -10.19
CA GLU A 219 17.72 12.82 -10.75
C GLU A 219 18.43 12.93 -12.10
N ASP A 220 19.72 12.58 -12.15
CA ASP A 220 20.52 12.69 -13.38
C ASP A 220 19.99 11.79 -14.49
N ASN A 221 19.56 10.57 -14.15
CA ASN A 221 19.03 9.61 -15.11
C ASN A 221 17.70 10.07 -15.71
N LEU A 222 16.82 10.67 -14.90
CA LEU A 222 15.54 11.23 -15.34
C LEU A 222 15.75 12.46 -16.22
N LYS A 223 16.65 13.38 -15.82
CA LYS A 223 17.04 14.55 -16.64
C LYS A 223 17.65 14.10 -17.98
N HIS A 224 18.52 13.09 -17.95
CA HIS A 224 19.14 12.52 -19.14
C HIS A 224 18.10 11.89 -20.07
N MET A 225 17.16 11.10 -19.52
CA MET A 225 16.07 10.50 -20.30
C MET A 225 15.28 11.55 -21.08
N PHE A 226 14.82 12.64 -20.44
CA PHE A 226 14.03 13.69 -21.08
C PHE A 226 14.83 14.59 -22.04
N SER A 227 16.15 14.49 -22.04
CA SER A 227 17.06 15.18 -22.96
C SER A 227 17.52 14.28 -24.12
N HIS A 228 17.33 12.97 -24.02
CA HIS A 228 17.90 12.02 -24.96
C HIS A 228 17.18 12.01 -26.31
N SER A 229 17.91 11.76 -27.39
CA SER A 229 17.37 11.76 -28.77
C SER A 229 16.20 10.78 -28.96
N GLU A 230 16.26 9.62 -28.31
CA GLU A 230 15.18 8.61 -28.30
C GLU A 230 13.89 9.15 -27.65
N TRP A 231 14.00 9.95 -26.59
CA TRP A 231 12.85 10.64 -26.01
C TRP A 231 12.35 11.74 -26.93
N LEU A 232 13.25 12.63 -27.38
CA LEU A 232 12.91 13.80 -28.19
C LEU A 232 12.24 13.45 -29.52
N SER A 233 12.64 12.33 -30.13
CA SER A 233 12.05 11.81 -31.38
C SER A 233 10.72 11.07 -31.18
N SER A 234 10.30 10.81 -29.94
CA SER A 234 9.05 10.10 -29.65
C SER A 234 7.81 10.96 -29.91
N MET A 235 6.67 10.29 -30.12
CA MET A 235 5.35 10.95 -30.20
C MET A 235 4.93 11.60 -28.87
N TYR A 236 5.54 11.22 -27.74
CA TYR A 236 5.19 11.73 -26.41
C TYR A 236 5.85 13.06 -26.12
N SER A 237 7.05 13.31 -26.65
CA SER A 237 7.87 14.47 -26.28
C SER A 237 7.15 15.81 -26.48
N ARG A 238 6.27 15.92 -27.49
CA ARG A 238 5.56 17.16 -27.84
C ARG A 238 4.23 17.36 -27.11
N ARG A 239 3.78 16.38 -26.31
CA ARG A 239 2.49 16.48 -25.62
C ARG A 239 2.56 17.51 -24.47
N PRO A 240 1.46 18.21 -24.17
CA PRO A 240 1.44 19.20 -23.08
C PRO A 240 1.77 18.60 -21.70
N ASP A 241 1.29 17.39 -21.42
CA ASP A 241 1.60 16.65 -20.19
C ASP A 241 3.11 16.35 -20.08
N ALA A 242 3.74 15.91 -21.17
CA ALA A 242 5.18 15.68 -21.24
C ALA A 242 6.00 16.95 -20.98
N GLN A 243 5.55 18.09 -21.49
CA GLN A 243 6.21 19.38 -21.27
C GLN A 243 6.07 19.87 -19.83
N ALA A 244 4.93 19.62 -19.19
CA ALA A 244 4.75 19.91 -17.77
C ALA A 244 5.71 19.08 -16.89
N ILE A 245 5.82 17.77 -17.15
CA ILE A 245 6.77 16.91 -16.44
C ILE A 245 8.21 17.34 -16.71
N LYS A 246 8.53 17.69 -17.97
CA LYS A 246 9.85 18.23 -18.30
C LYS A 246 10.14 19.49 -17.48
N SER A 247 9.24 20.46 -17.47
CA SER A 247 9.39 21.70 -16.68
C SER A 247 9.63 21.40 -15.20
N LEU A 248 8.92 20.43 -14.64
CA LEU A 248 9.08 20.02 -13.25
C LEU A 248 10.46 19.37 -13.00
N LEU A 249 10.94 18.52 -13.90
CA LEU A 249 12.26 17.89 -13.82
C LEU A 249 13.44 18.88 -14.00
N TYR A 250 13.20 20.07 -14.55
CA TYR A 250 14.20 21.16 -14.60
C TYR A 250 13.96 22.24 -13.53
N SER A 251 13.01 22.03 -12.62
CA SER A 251 12.77 22.96 -11.51
C SER A 251 13.79 22.77 -10.39
N ASP A 252 14.66 23.75 -10.18
CA ASP A 252 15.59 23.76 -9.05
C ASP A 252 14.86 23.67 -7.70
N ARG A 253 13.67 24.27 -7.63
CA ARG A 253 12.81 24.24 -6.44
C ARG A 253 12.39 22.81 -6.11
N PHE A 254 11.98 22.02 -7.11
CA PHE A 254 11.56 20.64 -6.90
C PHE A 254 12.70 19.80 -6.33
N TRP A 255 13.88 19.84 -6.96
CA TRP A 255 15.03 19.05 -6.51
C TRP A 255 15.52 19.48 -5.14
N LYS A 256 15.66 20.79 -4.88
CA LYS A 256 16.09 21.29 -3.57
C LYS A 256 15.19 20.79 -2.44
N HIS A 257 13.87 21.00 -2.57
CA HIS A 257 12.92 20.53 -1.56
C HIS A 257 12.81 19.01 -1.52
N GLY A 258 13.00 18.32 -2.65
CA GLY A 258 13.00 16.86 -2.71
C GLY A 258 14.15 16.26 -1.92
N HIS A 259 15.37 16.76 -2.12
CA HIS A 259 16.55 16.37 -1.33
C HIS A 259 16.36 16.66 0.16
N GLU A 260 15.80 17.83 0.50
CA GLU A 260 15.54 18.23 1.89
C GLU A 260 14.50 17.31 2.56
N ALA A 261 13.36 17.07 1.92
CA ALA A 261 12.32 16.18 2.44
C ALA A 261 12.81 14.73 2.59
N VAL A 262 13.64 14.25 1.65
CA VAL A 262 14.30 12.94 1.77
C VAL A 262 15.26 12.92 2.96
N SER A 263 16.07 13.97 3.15
CA SER A 263 16.99 14.05 4.29
C SER A 263 16.27 14.04 5.63
N VAL A 264 15.14 14.75 5.75
CA VAL A 264 14.32 14.81 6.97
C VAL A 264 13.66 13.46 7.28
N SER A 265 13.16 12.76 6.25
CA SER A 265 12.44 11.48 6.42
C SER A 265 13.35 10.25 6.50
N GLU A 266 14.60 10.32 6.02
CA GLU A 266 15.49 9.14 5.90
C GLU A 266 15.72 8.39 7.22
N PRO A 267 15.96 9.03 8.39
CA PRO A 267 16.13 8.31 9.65
C PRO A 267 14.88 7.51 10.05
N LEU A 268 13.70 8.09 9.86
CA LEU A 268 12.42 7.46 10.15
C LEU A 268 12.16 6.27 9.22
N VAL A 269 12.40 6.44 7.93
CA VAL A 269 12.26 5.37 6.93
C VAL A 269 13.24 4.23 7.18
N LYS A 270 14.47 4.51 7.62
CA LYS A 270 15.45 3.49 8.02
C LYS A 270 14.98 2.71 9.24
N LEU A 271 14.53 3.40 10.28
CA LEU A 271 14.02 2.76 11.50
C LEU A 271 12.80 1.89 11.18
N LEU A 272 11.87 2.37 10.38
CA LEU A 272 10.70 1.60 9.95
C LEU A 272 11.09 0.31 9.22
N ARG A 273 12.14 0.33 8.39
CA ARG A 273 12.63 -0.91 7.75
C ARG A 273 13.20 -1.93 8.73
N MET A 274 13.72 -1.48 9.87
CA MET A 274 14.21 -2.37 10.92
C MET A 274 13.04 -2.99 11.72
N VAL A 275 11.99 -2.22 11.96
CA VAL A 275 10.83 -2.64 12.77
C VAL A 275 9.83 -3.48 11.96
N ASP A 276 9.65 -3.20 10.67
CA ASP A 276 8.77 -3.97 9.76
C ASP A 276 9.40 -5.30 9.27
N GLY A 277 10.53 -5.74 9.83
CA GLY A 277 11.14 -7.00 9.43
C GLY A 277 10.31 -8.22 9.84
N ASP A 278 10.42 -9.33 9.09
CA ASP A 278 9.73 -10.59 9.41
C ASP A 278 10.19 -11.21 10.74
N MET A 279 11.36 -10.78 11.24
CA MET A 279 11.89 -11.20 12.53
C MET A 279 11.48 -10.21 13.61
N PRO A 280 11.12 -10.69 14.83
CA PRO A 280 10.86 -9.80 15.95
C PRO A 280 12.06 -8.86 16.17
N ALA A 281 11.84 -7.56 15.99
CA ALA A 281 12.88 -6.55 16.23
C ALA A 281 13.16 -6.35 17.73
N MET A 282 12.21 -6.77 18.57
CA MET A 282 12.24 -6.75 20.02
C MET A 282 11.56 -8.03 20.52
N GLY A 283 12.13 -8.68 21.54
CA GLY A 283 11.67 -9.97 22.06
C GLY A 283 12.82 -10.73 22.70
#